data_AF-A0A519GQJ0-F1
#
_entry.id   AF-A0A519GQJ0-F1
#
_cell.length_a   1.000
_cell.length_b   1.000
_cell.length_c   1.000
_cell.angle_alpha   90.00
_cell.angle_beta   90.00
_cell.angle_gamma   90.00
#
_symmetry.space_group_name_H-M   'P 1'
#
loop_
_entity.id
_entity.type
_entity.pdbx_description
1 polymer ?
#
loop_
_entity_poly.entity_id
_entity_poly.type
_entity_poly.pdbx_seq_one_letter_code
_entity_poly.pdbx_strand_id
1 'polypeptide(L)'
;MEQLKVIGIEDGVLVLATESGDRFSLAVDETLRAHLRRTSREPEARAVRASPRDIQAQIRAGLSAEEVASLLGIRTEDVARYEGPVLAEREHIVGQALAVPVLISGELDPESQPTFGSAVRAKLAEAGAVGERWTSWREQTGWVVKLEFTASDVEHDARWSFDPRRSTLSPQNADATQLSRQGSLPEGLIPRLRALDSANVKDA
;
A
#
# COMPACT_ATOMS: atom_id res chain seq x y z
N MET A 1 -21.99 29.52 41.14
CA MET A 1 -21.49 30.18 39.92
C MET A 1 -22.68 30.39 39.01
N GLU A 2 -22.93 31.63 38.60
CA GLU A 2 -23.96 31.94 37.62
C GLU A 2 -23.47 31.56 36.22
N GLN A 3 -24.35 31.01 35.38
CA GLN A 3 -24.01 30.63 34.01
C GLN A 3 -24.33 31.77 33.06
N LEU A 4 -23.34 32.12 32.22
CA LEU A 4 -23.46 33.12 31.18
C LEU A 4 -23.52 32.43 29.81
N LYS A 5 -24.47 32.84 28.97
CA LYS A 5 -24.60 32.36 27.58
C LYS A 5 -24.12 33.45 26.64
N VAL A 6 -23.31 33.08 25.64
CA VAL A 6 -22.95 33.99 24.56
C VAL A 6 -24.19 34.21 23.69
N ILE A 7 -24.61 35.45 23.56
CA ILE A 7 -25.80 35.83 22.78
C ILE A 7 -25.45 36.58 21.49
N GLY A 8 -24.21 37.06 21.34
CA GLY A 8 -23.78 37.74 20.13
C GLY A 8 -22.36 38.28 20.19
N ILE A 9 -21.99 38.98 19.11
CA ILE A 9 -20.73 39.71 18.98
C ILE A 9 -21.08 41.13 18.53
N GLU A 10 -20.60 42.13 19.27
CA GLU A 10 -20.79 43.55 18.96
C GLU A 10 -19.44 44.26 19.10
N ASP A 11 -19.04 45.02 18.07
CA ASP A 11 -17.79 45.80 18.03
C ASP A 11 -16.52 45.01 18.44
N GLY A 12 -16.48 43.72 18.12
CA GLY A 12 -15.35 42.83 18.43
C GLY A 12 -15.32 42.32 19.88
N VAL A 13 -16.42 42.49 20.62
CA VAL A 13 -16.61 42.05 22.01
C VAL A 13 -17.70 40.98 22.04
N LEU A 14 -17.55 39.95 22.90
CA LEU A 14 -18.60 38.97 23.13
C LEU A 14 -19.67 39.56 24.04
N VAL A 15 -20.92 39.48 23.62
CA VAL A 15 -22.07 39.84 24.46
C VAL A 15 -22.59 38.57 25.12
N LEU A 16 -22.62 38.59 26.45
CA LEU A 16 -23.05 37.50 27.31
C LEU A 16 -24.36 37.87 28.02
N ALA A 17 -25.22 36.90 28.28
CA ALA A 17 -26.41 37.11 29.08
C ALA A 17 -26.59 36.04 30.16
N THR A 18 -27.15 36.44 31.30
CA THR A 18 -27.66 35.53 32.33
C THR A 18 -29.05 35.04 31.97
N GLU A 19 -29.55 34.02 32.67
CA GLU A 19 -30.94 33.57 32.49
C GLU A 19 -31.96 34.62 32.96
N SER A 20 -31.55 35.51 33.85
CA SER A 20 -32.31 36.66 34.35
C SER A 20 -32.41 37.80 33.32
N GLY A 21 -31.62 37.76 32.24
CA GLY A 21 -31.62 38.75 31.16
C GLY A 21 -30.58 39.86 31.28
N ASP A 22 -29.73 39.82 32.32
CA ASP A 22 -28.64 40.80 32.50
C ASP A 22 -27.56 40.57 31.45
N ARG A 23 -27.06 41.67 30.85
CA ARG A 23 -26.07 41.62 29.78
C ARG A 23 -24.69 42.04 30.25
N PHE A 24 -23.68 41.32 29.79
CA PHE A 24 -22.27 41.56 30.07
C PHE A 24 -21.46 41.56 28.77
N SER A 25 -20.37 42.32 28.75
CA SER A 25 -19.46 42.39 27.60
C SER A 25 -18.10 41.80 27.98
N LEU A 26 -17.58 40.88 27.17
CA LEU A 26 -16.27 40.25 27.36
C LEU A 26 -15.35 40.57 26.17
N ALA A 27 -14.26 41.28 26.44
CA ALA A 27 -13.26 41.63 25.43
C ALA A 27 -12.56 40.37 24.89
N VAL A 28 -12.43 40.28 23.57
CA VAL A 28 -11.71 39.19 22.90
C VAL A 28 -10.23 39.56 22.75
N ASP A 29 -9.54 39.64 23.90
CA ASP A 29 -8.14 40.00 23.99
C ASP A 29 -7.20 38.81 23.68
N GLU A 30 -5.89 39.09 23.63
CA GLU A 30 -4.90 38.04 23.34
C GLU A 30 -4.86 36.97 24.44
N THR A 31 -5.22 37.31 25.67
CA THR A 31 -5.32 36.37 26.80
C THR A 31 -6.44 35.36 26.55
N LEU A 32 -7.65 35.82 26.25
CA LEU A 32 -8.79 34.96 25.92
C LEU A 32 -8.49 34.12 24.68
N ARG A 33 -7.89 34.71 23.65
CA ARG A 33 -7.48 33.98 22.43
C ARG A 33 -6.44 32.91 22.74
N ALA A 34 -5.45 33.20 23.58
CA ALA A 34 -4.42 32.24 23.99
C ALA A 34 -5.03 31.08 24.79
N HIS A 35 -5.98 31.36 25.68
CA HIS A 35 -6.70 30.34 26.42
C HIS A 35 -7.57 29.48 25.50
N LEU A 36 -8.35 30.08 24.60
CA LEU A 36 -9.17 29.34 23.61
C LEU A 36 -8.31 28.44 22.70
N ARG A 37 -7.14 28.93 22.25
CA ARG A 37 -6.17 28.12 21.49
C ARG A 37 -5.58 26.96 22.29
N ARG A 38 -5.35 27.15 23.59
CA ARG A 38 -4.88 26.09 24.50
C ARG A 38 -5.97 25.05 24.78
N THR A 39 -7.23 25.47 24.93
CA THR A 39 -8.36 24.56 25.16
C THR A 39 -8.72 23.77 23.90
N SER A 40 -8.61 24.37 22.72
CA SER A 40 -8.75 23.63 21.45
C SER A 40 -7.58 22.67 21.19
N ARG A 41 -6.46 22.86 21.88
CA ARG A 41 -5.39 21.87 22.04
C ARG A 41 -5.64 21.05 23.31
N GLU A 42 -6.82 20.47 23.44
CA GLU A 42 -6.87 19.23 24.21
C GLU A 42 -5.80 18.32 23.60
N PRO A 43 -4.87 17.78 24.40
CA PRO A 43 -3.98 16.76 23.89
C PRO A 43 -4.92 15.63 23.49
N GLU A 44 -5.15 15.44 22.18
CA GLU A 44 -5.83 14.27 21.65
C GLU A 44 -5.34 13.11 22.51
N ALA A 45 -6.29 12.56 23.30
CA ALA A 45 -6.02 11.53 24.28
C ALA A 45 -5.00 10.60 23.66
N ARG A 46 -3.90 10.29 24.37
CA ARG A 46 -2.81 9.42 23.91
C ARG A 46 -3.39 8.11 23.38
N ALA A 47 -3.91 8.13 22.15
CA ALA A 47 -4.26 6.99 21.37
C ALA A 47 -2.96 6.25 21.24
N VAL A 48 -3.00 4.95 21.46
CA VAL A 48 -1.86 4.06 21.25
C VAL A 48 -1.31 4.37 19.87
N ARG A 49 -0.24 5.19 19.79
CA ARG A 49 0.29 5.61 18.51
C ARG A 49 1.07 4.42 18.01
N ALA A 50 0.49 3.68 17.07
CA ALA A 50 1.24 2.67 16.35
C ALA A 50 2.53 3.29 15.81
N SER A 51 3.64 2.58 15.94
CA SER A 51 4.92 3.14 15.54
C SER A 51 4.93 3.34 14.02
N PRO A 52 5.65 4.35 13.49
CA PRO A 52 5.84 4.49 12.04
C PRO A 52 6.36 3.20 11.40
N ARG A 53 7.19 2.45 12.13
CA ARG A 53 7.71 1.15 11.69
C ARG A 53 6.62 0.11 11.51
N ASP A 54 5.67 0.02 12.44
CA ASP A 54 4.57 -0.96 12.37
C ASP A 54 3.62 -0.60 11.24
N ILE A 55 3.26 0.69 11.10
CA ILE A 55 2.44 1.19 10.00
C ILE A 55 3.07 0.82 8.66
N GLN A 56 4.35 1.20 8.46
CA GLN A 56 5.05 0.91 7.22
C GLN A 56 5.18 -0.60 6.97
N ALA A 57 5.37 -1.42 8.01
CA ALA A 57 5.44 -2.87 7.87
C ALA A 57 4.13 -3.46 7.32
N GLN A 58 2.97 -2.98 7.79
CA GLN A 58 1.67 -3.44 7.29
C GLN A 58 1.40 -2.97 5.85
N ILE A 59 1.76 -1.74 5.51
CA ILE A 59 1.62 -1.24 4.12
C ILE A 59 2.57 -2.01 3.18
N ARG A 60 3.79 -2.34 3.63
CA ARG A 60 4.71 -3.22 2.89
C ARG A 60 4.10 -4.61 2.68
N ALA A 61 3.36 -5.12 3.65
CA ALA A 61 2.65 -6.40 3.54
C ALA A 61 1.44 -6.36 2.59
N GLY A 62 1.11 -5.20 2.02
CA GLY A 62 0.11 -5.03 0.98
C GLY A 62 -1.21 -4.44 1.44
N LEU A 63 -1.37 -4.15 2.74
CA LEU A 63 -2.58 -3.51 3.27
C LEU A 63 -2.67 -2.05 2.83
N SER A 64 -3.88 -1.59 2.56
CA SER A 64 -4.24 -0.19 2.34
C SER A 64 -4.17 0.62 3.63
N ALA A 65 -4.08 1.95 3.52
CA ALA A 65 -4.09 2.83 4.70
C ALA A 65 -5.32 2.60 5.61
N GLU A 66 -6.48 2.31 5.03
CA GLU A 66 -7.73 2.03 5.76
C GLU A 66 -7.67 0.70 6.53
N GLU A 67 -7.17 -0.36 5.89
CA GLU A 67 -6.99 -1.67 6.55
C GLU A 67 -5.96 -1.59 7.66
N VAL A 68 -4.86 -0.86 7.47
CA VAL A 68 -3.84 -0.65 8.49
C VAL A 68 -4.40 0.16 9.67
N ALA A 69 -5.17 1.21 9.39
CA ALA A 69 -5.83 2.01 10.42
C ALA A 69 -6.79 1.16 11.27
N SER A 70 -7.61 0.34 10.61
CA SER A 70 -8.51 -0.62 11.25
C SER A 70 -7.75 -1.64 12.11
N LEU A 71 -6.69 -2.24 11.55
CA LEU A 71 -5.86 -3.24 12.23
C LEU A 71 -5.16 -2.70 13.48
N LEU A 72 -4.66 -1.46 13.42
CA LEU A 72 -3.86 -0.84 14.48
C LEU A 72 -4.70 0.01 15.45
N GLY A 73 -6.00 0.17 15.20
CA GLY A 73 -6.89 0.98 16.03
C GLY A 73 -6.54 2.47 16.05
N ILE A 74 -6.03 3.00 14.93
CA ILE A 74 -5.67 4.40 14.74
C ILE A 74 -6.48 5.03 13.62
N ARG A 75 -6.42 6.35 13.47
CA ARG A 75 -7.16 7.05 12.40
C ARG A 75 -6.45 6.89 11.05
N THR A 76 -7.21 6.87 9.96
CA THR A 76 -6.65 6.72 8.60
C THR A 76 -5.70 7.87 8.24
N GLU A 77 -5.97 9.10 8.69
CA GLU A 77 -5.08 10.24 8.49
C GLU A 77 -3.69 10.06 9.14
N ASP A 78 -3.61 9.31 10.25
CA ASP A 78 -2.36 9.03 10.94
C ASP A 78 -1.49 8.03 10.15
N VAL A 79 -2.13 7.21 9.30
CA VAL A 79 -1.52 6.23 8.40
C VAL A 79 -1.15 6.84 7.04
N ALA A 80 -2.03 7.67 6.46
CA ALA A 80 -1.93 8.17 5.09
C ALA A 80 -0.58 8.85 4.77
N ARG A 81 0.01 9.56 5.74
CA ARG A 81 1.34 10.19 5.61
C ARG A 81 2.49 9.20 5.35
N TYR A 82 2.31 7.93 5.67
CA TYR A 82 3.30 6.87 5.46
C TYR A 82 3.05 6.05 4.21
N GLU A 83 1.87 6.15 3.59
CA GLU A 83 1.48 5.34 2.45
C GLU A 83 2.32 5.66 1.20
N GLY A 84 2.37 6.92 0.78
CA GLY A 84 3.13 7.34 -0.40
C GLY A 84 4.58 6.83 -0.42
N PRO A 85 5.38 7.08 0.64
CA PRO A 85 6.75 6.56 0.71
C PRO A 85 6.87 5.03 0.62
N VAL A 86 5.92 4.27 1.19
CA VAL A 86 5.98 2.80 1.18
C VAL A 86 5.49 2.24 -0.16
N LEU A 87 4.50 2.87 -0.81
CA LEU A 87 4.11 2.51 -2.17
C LEU A 87 5.27 2.73 -3.15
N ALA A 88 6.00 3.84 -3.04
CA ALA A 88 7.20 4.09 -3.84
C ALA A 88 8.29 3.03 -3.59
N GLU A 89 8.47 2.58 -2.34
CA GLU A 89 9.37 1.45 -2.04
C GLU A 89 8.92 0.16 -2.75
N ARG A 90 7.63 -0.17 -2.71
CA ARG A 90 7.08 -1.36 -3.38
C ARG A 90 7.25 -1.30 -4.90
N GLU A 91 7.02 -0.14 -5.50
CA GLU A 91 7.28 0.09 -6.93
C GLU A 91 8.78 -0.03 -7.25
N HIS A 92 9.64 0.49 -6.39
CA HIS A 92 11.09 0.34 -6.54
C HIS A 92 11.51 -1.13 -6.53
N ILE A 93 10.93 -1.95 -5.65
CA ILE A 93 11.18 -3.39 -5.60
C ILE A 93 10.80 -4.08 -6.92
N VAL A 94 9.68 -3.71 -7.54
CA VAL A 94 9.31 -4.19 -8.87
C VAL A 94 10.37 -3.78 -9.90
N GLY A 95 10.77 -2.51 -9.91
CA GLY A 95 11.81 -2.00 -10.83
C GLY A 95 13.13 -2.76 -10.70
N GLN A 96 13.59 -3.02 -9.48
CA GLN A 96 14.80 -3.81 -9.22
C GLN A 96 14.67 -5.24 -9.73
N ALA A 97 13.52 -5.88 -9.49
CA ALA A 97 13.27 -7.25 -9.95
C ALA A 97 13.27 -7.35 -11.47
N LEU A 98 12.65 -6.40 -12.17
CA LEU A 98 12.61 -6.35 -13.64
C LEU A 98 13.98 -6.07 -14.27
N ALA A 99 14.89 -5.41 -13.53
CA ALA A 99 16.23 -5.08 -13.99
C ALA A 99 17.26 -6.20 -13.75
N VAL A 100 16.88 -7.31 -13.08
CA VAL A 100 17.80 -8.43 -12.84
C VAL A 100 18.30 -9.00 -14.17
N PRO A 101 19.62 -9.06 -14.42
CA PRO A 101 20.17 -9.67 -15.62
C PRO A 101 19.86 -11.17 -15.67
N VAL A 102 19.53 -11.69 -16.84
CA VAL A 102 19.29 -13.13 -17.07
C VAL A 102 20.19 -13.64 -18.19
N LEU A 103 20.45 -14.94 -18.20
CA LEU A 103 21.13 -15.61 -19.31
C LEU A 103 20.08 -16.26 -20.21
N ILE A 104 19.99 -15.82 -21.45
CA ILE A 104 19.18 -16.43 -22.50
C ILE A 104 20.12 -17.23 -23.41
N SER A 105 19.94 -18.56 -23.49
CA SER A 105 20.71 -19.37 -24.42
C SER A 105 20.37 -19.02 -25.87
N GLY A 106 21.38 -18.65 -26.66
CA GLY A 106 21.27 -18.44 -28.10
C GLY A 106 21.43 -16.99 -28.58
N GLU A 107 21.41 -16.00 -27.68
CA GLU A 107 21.75 -14.62 -28.03
C GLU A 107 23.27 -14.45 -28.05
N LEU A 108 23.81 -14.32 -29.27
CA LEU A 108 25.22 -14.09 -29.58
C LEU A 108 25.55 -12.60 -29.70
N ASP A 109 24.66 -11.71 -29.24
CA ASP A 109 24.92 -10.28 -29.20
C ASP A 109 25.49 -9.88 -27.82
N PRO A 110 26.82 -9.72 -27.68
CA PRO A 110 27.45 -9.35 -26.42
C PRO A 110 27.06 -7.96 -25.90
N GLU A 111 26.39 -7.12 -26.70
CA GLU A 111 25.89 -5.81 -26.26
C GLU A 111 24.49 -5.85 -25.63
N SER A 112 23.69 -6.89 -25.91
CA SER A 112 22.39 -7.09 -25.28
C SER A 112 22.55 -7.85 -23.96
N GLN A 113 22.33 -7.17 -22.84
CA GLN A 113 22.19 -7.82 -21.52
C GLN A 113 20.71 -8.00 -21.22
N PRO A 114 20.08 -9.12 -21.61
CA PRO A 114 18.66 -9.31 -21.35
C PRO A 114 18.40 -9.30 -19.85
N THR A 115 17.29 -8.66 -19.47
CA THR A 115 16.82 -8.63 -18.08
C THR A 115 15.65 -9.56 -17.90
N PHE A 116 15.35 -9.88 -16.64
CA PHE A 116 14.16 -10.64 -16.28
C PHE A 116 12.89 -10.00 -16.86
N GLY A 117 12.77 -8.67 -16.78
CA GLY A 117 11.65 -7.95 -17.34
C GLY A 117 11.54 -8.05 -18.87
N SER A 118 12.66 -7.92 -19.60
CA SER A 118 12.62 -8.07 -21.07
C SER A 118 12.30 -9.50 -21.49
N ALA A 119 12.85 -10.51 -20.80
CA ALA A 119 12.59 -11.91 -21.05
C ALA A 119 11.12 -12.29 -20.80
N VAL A 120 10.52 -11.82 -19.70
CA VAL A 120 9.09 -12.05 -19.42
C VAL A 120 8.22 -11.36 -20.46
N ARG A 121 8.51 -10.12 -20.84
CA ARG A 121 7.72 -9.41 -21.86
C ARG A 121 7.78 -10.05 -23.24
N ALA A 122 8.94 -10.59 -23.64
CA ALA A 122 9.05 -11.36 -24.87
C ALA A 122 8.09 -12.56 -24.87
N LYS A 123 8.03 -13.30 -23.75
CA LYS A 123 7.10 -14.43 -23.58
C LYS A 123 5.63 -13.99 -23.54
N LEU A 124 5.32 -12.87 -22.90
CA LEU A 124 3.97 -12.31 -22.92
C LEU A 124 3.55 -11.95 -24.35
N ALA A 125 4.45 -11.36 -25.13
CA ALA A 125 4.19 -11.04 -26.53
C ALA A 125 3.98 -12.31 -27.39
N GLU A 126 4.79 -13.35 -27.21
CA GLU A 126 4.60 -14.66 -27.86
C GLU A 126 3.23 -15.28 -27.53
N ALA A 127 2.75 -15.11 -26.29
CA ALA A 127 1.46 -15.61 -25.84
C ALA A 127 0.27 -14.72 -26.25
N GLY A 128 0.50 -13.58 -26.91
CA GLY A 128 -0.53 -12.59 -27.20
C GLY A 128 -1.18 -12.01 -25.94
N ALA A 129 -0.43 -11.95 -24.84
CA ALA A 129 -0.94 -11.49 -23.55
C ALA A 129 -1.16 -9.97 -23.52
N VAL A 130 -2.15 -9.54 -22.74
CA VAL A 130 -2.51 -8.13 -22.55
C VAL A 130 -2.71 -7.82 -21.07
N GLY A 131 -2.74 -6.53 -20.72
CA GLY A 131 -3.04 -6.09 -19.34
C GLY A 131 -1.95 -6.38 -18.32
N GLU A 132 -0.68 -6.38 -18.75
CA GLU A 132 0.49 -6.53 -17.87
C GLU A 132 0.42 -5.55 -16.68
N ARG A 133 0.35 -6.10 -15.47
CA ARG A 133 0.32 -5.31 -14.23
C ARG A 133 1.24 -5.93 -13.19
N TRP A 134 2.21 -5.15 -12.74
CA TRP A 134 3.18 -5.57 -11.72
C TRP A 134 2.85 -5.00 -10.35
N THR A 135 3.01 -5.82 -9.32
CA THR A 135 2.99 -5.38 -7.92
C THR A 135 4.04 -6.09 -7.09
N SER A 136 4.32 -5.53 -5.92
CA SER A 136 5.09 -6.23 -4.89
C SER A 136 4.46 -6.06 -3.51
N TRP A 137 4.77 -7.00 -2.62
CA TRP A 137 4.51 -6.90 -1.18
C TRP A 137 5.57 -7.70 -0.44
N ARG A 138 5.67 -7.45 0.87
CA ARG A 138 6.63 -8.10 1.75
C ARG A 138 5.94 -9.13 2.62
N GLU A 139 6.41 -10.36 2.54
CA GLU A 139 6.05 -11.46 3.43
C GLU A 139 7.12 -11.66 4.50
N GLN A 140 6.89 -12.60 5.42
CA GLN A 140 7.87 -12.96 6.45
C GLN A 140 9.18 -13.47 5.84
N THR A 141 9.11 -14.16 4.70
CA THR A 141 10.23 -14.80 4.02
C THR A 141 11.00 -13.87 3.08
N GLY A 142 10.42 -12.73 2.67
CA GLY A 142 11.05 -11.81 1.74
C GLY A 142 10.05 -10.98 0.94
N TRP A 143 10.53 -10.37 -0.14
CA TRP A 143 9.65 -9.69 -1.08
C TRP A 143 9.02 -10.70 -2.03
N VAL A 144 7.76 -10.50 -2.38
CA VAL A 144 7.09 -11.16 -3.49
C VAL A 144 6.84 -10.13 -4.56
N VAL A 145 7.16 -10.50 -5.79
CA VAL A 145 6.83 -9.74 -6.99
C VAL A 145 5.79 -10.54 -7.76
N LYS A 146 4.71 -9.88 -8.14
CA LYS A 146 3.59 -10.48 -8.87
C LYS A 146 3.38 -9.78 -10.19
N LEU A 147 3.07 -10.57 -11.20
CA LEU A 147 2.60 -10.15 -12.49
C LEU A 147 1.17 -10.69 -12.69
N GLU A 148 0.26 -9.82 -13.07
CA GLU A 148 -1.03 -10.18 -13.64
C GLU A 148 -1.06 -9.85 -15.13
N PHE A 149 -1.75 -10.70 -15.90
CA PHE A 149 -1.96 -10.51 -17.33
C PHE A 149 -3.13 -11.39 -17.78
N THR A 150 -3.66 -11.11 -18.96
CA THR A 150 -4.66 -11.95 -19.62
C THR A 150 -4.06 -12.55 -20.89
N ALA A 151 -4.19 -13.86 -21.08
CA ALA A 151 -3.79 -14.55 -22.31
C ALA A 151 -4.88 -15.55 -22.71
N SER A 152 -5.25 -15.58 -24.00
CA SER A 152 -6.34 -16.46 -24.49
C SER A 152 -7.64 -16.33 -23.66
N ASP A 153 -8.03 -15.09 -23.32
CA ASP A 153 -9.18 -14.74 -22.47
C ASP A 153 -9.17 -15.33 -21.05
N VAL A 154 -7.99 -15.73 -20.55
CA VAL A 154 -7.79 -16.24 -19.19
C VAL A 154 -6.91 -15.28 -18.41
N GLU A 155 -7.35 -14.91 -17.21
CA GLU A 155 -6.53 -14.15 -16.26
C GLU A 155 -5.48 -15.06 -15.60
N HIS A 156 -4.26 -14.55 -15.52
CA HIS A 156 -3.11 -15.22 -14.98
C HIS A 156 -2.47 -14.42 -13.86
N ASP A 157 -1.85 -15.13 -12.92
CA ASP A 157 -1.17 -14.60 -11.76
C ASP A 157 0.15 -15.36 -11.61
N ALA A 158 1.26 -14.68 -11.88
CA ALA A 158 2.60 -15.22 -11.73
C ALA A 158 3.30 -14.55 -10.54
N ARG A 159 3.86 -15.34 -9.62
CA ARG A 159 4.54 -14.84 -8.41
C ARG A 159 5.96 -15.36 -8.29
N TRP A 160 6.86 -14.47 -7.90
CA TRP A 160 8.25 -14.78 -7.59
C TRP A 160 8.62 -14.25 -6.22
N SER A 161 9.33 -15.06 -5.42
CA SER A 161 10.09 -14.51 -4.29
C SER A 161 11.29 -13.75 -4.84
N PHE A 162 11.59 -12.58 -4.27
CA PHE A 162 12.70 -11.73 -4.68
C PHE A 162 13.56 -11.33 -3.48
N ASP A 163 14.88 -11.52 -3.62
CA ASP A 163 15.88 -10.96 -2.71
C ASP A 163 16.61 -9.80 -3.43
N PRO A 164 16.30 -8.53 -3.10
CA PRO A 164 16.95 -7.38 -3.73
C PRO A 164 18.45 -7.32 -3.49
N ARG A 165 18.95 -7.85 -2.36
CA ARG A 165 20.39 -7.80 -2.05
C ARG A 165 21.19 -8.73 -2.94
N ARG A 166 20.61 -9.88 -3.28
CA ARG A 166 21.21 -10.89 -4.14
C ARG A 166 20.82 -10.72 -5.60
N SER A 167 19.81 -9.90 -5.90
CA SER A 167 19.20 -9.77 -7.22
C SER A 167 18.72 -11.13 -7.75
N THR A 168 18.11 -11.94 -6.89
CA THR A 168 17.65 -13.30 -7.25
C THR A 168 16.14 -13.40 -7.16
N LEU A 169 15.51 -13.93 -8.22
CA LEU A 169 14.10 -14.31 -8.26
C LEU A 169 13.94 -15.82 -8.28
N SER A 170 12.93 -16.33 -7.57
CA SER A 170 12.54 -17.74 -7.63
C SER A 170 11.03 -17.87 -7.84
N PRO A 171 10.56 -18.68 -8.81
CA PRO A 171 9.12 -18.82 -9.06
C PRO A 171 8.42 -19.50 -7.89
N GLN A 172 7.22 -19.03 -7.54
CA GLN A 172 6.40 -19.56 -6.45
C GLN A 172 5.16 -20.33 -6.95
N ASN A 173 4.79 -20.18 -8.21
CA ASN A 173 3.64 -20.87 -8.80
C ASN A 173 3.91 -21.32 -10.25
N ALA A 174 2.92 -21.97 -10.86
CA ALA A 174 3.04 -22.58 -12.19
C ALA A 174 3.29 -21.54 -13.29
N ASP A 175 2.53 -20.46 -13.30
CA ASP A 175 2.67 -19.36 -14.27
C ASP A 175 4.07 -18.73 -14.18
N ALA A 176 4.56 -18.45 -12.97
CA ALA A 176 5.92 -17.96 -12.77
C ALA A 176 6.98 -18.97 -13.22
N THR A 177 6.78 -20.25 -12.93
CA THR A 177 7.71 -21.31 -13.33
C THR A 177 7.85 -21.35 -14.85
N GLN A 178 6.73 -21.26 -15.57
CA GLN A 178 6.74 -21.32 -17.02
C GLN A 178 7.33 -20.05 -17.66
N LEU A 179 7.00 -18.89 -17.13
CA LEU A 179 7.58 -17.62 -17.57
C LEU A 179 9.09 -17.56 -17.29
N SER A 180 9.58 -18.27 -16.26
CA SER A 180 11.03 -18.36 -15.95
C SER A 180 11.80 -19.42 -16.72
N ARG A 181 11.16 -20.32 -17.47
CA ARG A 181 11.87 -21.33 -18.27
C ARG A 181 12.64 -20.68 -19.41
N GLN A 182 13.84 -21.17 -19.70
CA GLN A 182 14.55 -20.81 -20.93
C GLN A 182 13.85 -21.41 -22.16
N GLY A 183 13.85 -20.67 -23.28
CA GLY A 183 13.16 -21.06 -24.52
C GLY A 183 11.71 -20.59 -24.61
N SER A 184 11.09 -20.87 -25.76
CA SER A 184 9.71 -20.47 -26.06
C SER A 184 8.69 -21.14 -25.13
N LEU A 185 7.56 -20.48 -24.92
CA LEU A 185 6.45 -21.08 -24.18
C LEU A 185 5.91 -22.29 -24.97
N PRO A 186 5.61 -23.43 -24.31
CA PRO A 186 4.88 -24.52 -24.96
C PRO A 186 3.52 -24.02 -25.46
N GLU A 187 3.10 -24.41 -26.68
CA GLU A 187 1.81 -24.00 -27.25
C GLU A 187 0.65 -24.26 -26.26
N GLY A 188 -0.14 -23.21 -26.00
CA GLY A 188 -1.42 -23.31 -25.28
C GLY A 188 -1.35 -23.62 -23.78
N LEU A 189 -0.18 -23.50 -23.13
CA LEU A 189 0.05 -24.11 -21.82
C LEU A 189 0.51 -23.15 -20.73
N ILE A 190 0.04 -21.89 -20.71
CA ILE A 190 -0.06 -21.21 -19.40
C ILE A 190 -1.18 -21.92 -18.64
N PRO A 191 -0.86 -22.80 -17.66
CA PRO A 191 -1.86 -23.67 -17.07
C PRO A 191 -2.95 -22.80 -16.49
N ARG A 192 -4.21 -23.07 -16.84
CA ARG A 192 -5.34 -22.36 -16.24
C ARG A 192 -5.25 -22.52 -14.72
N LEU A 193 -5.16 -21.41 -14.00
CA LEU A 193 -5.25 -21.40 -12.54
C LEU A 193 -6.60 -22.03 -12.16
N ARG A 194 -6.56 -23.31 -11.80
CA ARG A 194 -7.72 -23.99 -11.25
C ARG A 194 -7.76 -23.59 -9.79
N ALA A 195 -8.84 -22.91 -9.38
CA ALA A 195 -9.11 -22.74 -7.96
C ALA A 195 -9.14 -24.15 -7.34
N LEU A 196 -8.21 -24.42 -6.43
CA LEU A 196 -8.38 -25.53 -5.50
C LEU A 196 -9.44 -25.04 -4.53
N ASP A 197 -10.66 -25.57 -4.65
CA ASP A 197 -11.65 -25.41 -3.59
C ASP A 197 -10.99 -25.93 -2.31
N SER A 198 -10.72 -25.01 -1.39
CA SER A 198 -10.32 -25.33 -0.02
C SER A 198 -11.47 -26.11 0.60
N ALA A 199 -11.50 -27.43 0.38
CA ALA A 199 -12.50 -28.31 0.96
C ALA A 199 -12.34 -28.27 2.48
N ASN A 200 -13.18 -27.42 3.06
CA ASN A 200 -13.71 -27.40 4.42
C ASN A 200 -13.01 -28.35 5.40
N VAL A 201 -12.15 -27.79 6.24
CA VAL A 201 -11.90 -28.37 7.57
C VAL A 201 -13.22 -28.31 8.32
N LYS A 202 -13.88 -29.46 8.52
CA LYS A 202 -14.81 -29.63 9.64
C LYS A 202 -15.00 -31.09 10.04
N ASP A 203 -14.44 -31.40 11.21
CA ASP A 203 -14.89 -32.32 12.26
C ASP A 203 -15.43 -33.71 11.89
N ALA A 204 -14.65 -34.74 12.26
CA ALA A 204 -15.14 -35.98 12.86
C ALA A 204 -14.10 -36.52 13.86
#